data_AF-A0A067QVK4-F1
#
_entry.id   AF-A0A067QVK4-F1
#
_cell.length_a   1.000
_cell.length_b   1.000
_cell.length_c   1.000
_cell.angle_alpha   90.00
_cell.angle_beta   90.00
_cell.angle_gamma   90.00
#
_symmetry.space_group_name_H-M   'P 1'
#
loop_
_entity.id
_entity.type
_entity.pdbx_description
1 polymer ?
#
loop_
_entity_poly.entity_id
_entity_poly.type
_entity_poly.pdbx_seq_one_letter_code
_entity_poly.pdbx_strand_id
1 'polypeptide(L)'
;MRVVASRVGISYGCPATFLERQHPTRKIIPFRDNKPRTTGSLLRVKSPGKTWTSEENVDRIREAFQRSPRESIRAASLQLQLPRSTVRDVLHKRLRLRAYKIQMIHAVKPTDQVARTNFAVDMLERIRINDLQHLKARTRDAVATVTPNMLQATWNEVDYRLDICRATRGAHIEIY
;
A
#
# COMPACT_ATOMS: atom_id res chain seq x y z
N MET A 1 34.81 72.04 8.78
CA MET A 1 34.08 70.77 9.05
C MET A 1 33.68 70.14 7.72
N ARG A 2 34.31 69.02 7.34
CA ARG A 2 33.94 68.23 6.15
C ARG A 2 33.61 66.83 6.65
N VAL A 3 32.35 66.44 6.60
CA VAL A 3 31.91 65.10 6.97
C VAL A 3 31.96 64.22 5.73
N VAL A 4 32.75 63.16 5.84
CA VAL A 4 32.91 62.08 4.86
C VAL A 4 31.70 61.16 4.95
N ALA A 5 31.14 60.74 3.81
CA ALA A 5 30.22 59.61 3.74
C ALA A 5 30.65 58.68 2.60
N SER A 6 31.35 57.61 2.97
CA SER A 6 31.71 56.47 2.14
C SER A 6 30.45 55.68 1.76
N ARG A 7 30.20 55.52 0.46
CA ARG A 7 29.19 54.57 -0.04
C ARG A 7 29.83 53.19 -0.20
N VAL A 8 29.52 52.29 0.73
CA VAL A 8 29.75 50.85 0.61
C VAL A 8 28.82 50.33 -0.50
N GLY A 9 29.41 49.83 -1.59
CA GLY A 9 28.69 49.17 -2.66
C GLY A 9 28.27 47.77 -2.23
N ILE A 10 26.96 47.51 -2.23
CA ILE A 10 26.43 46.17 -2.03
C ILE A 10 26.11 45.58 -3.40
N SER A 11 26.95 44.66 -3.86
CA SER A 11 26.66 43.80 -5.00
C SER A 11 25.69 42.70 -4.57
N TYR A 12 24.49 42.66 -5.16
CA TYR A 12 23.71 41.42 -5.21
C TYR A 12 23.61 40.99 -6.66
N GLY A 13 24.57 40.16 -7.10
CA GLY A 13 24.37 39.28 -8.23
C GLY A 13 23.64 38.04 -7.74
N CYS A 14 22.40 37.83 -8.20
CA CYS A 14 21.72 36.54 -8.07
C CYS A 14 21.18 36.17 -9.46
N PRO A 15 21.83 35.23 -10.19
CA PRO A 15 21.38 34.81 -11.49
C PRO A 15 20.38 33.66 -11.30
N ALA A 16 19.09 33.98 -11.25
CA ALA A 16 18.04 33.00 -11.43
C ALA A 16 17.33 33.36 -12.73
N THR A 17 17.63 32.61 -13.79
CA THR A 17 16.87 32.60 -15.04
C THR A 17 15.38 32.47 -14.72
N PHE A 18 14.67 33.58 -14.76
CA PHE A 18 13.22 33.65 -14.66
C PHE A 18 12.69 32.93 -15.89
N LEU A 19 12.23 31.68 -15.71
CA LEU A 19 11.66 30.85 -16.76
C LEU A 19 10.80 31.69 -17.69
N GLU A 20 11.14 31.67 -18.97
CA GLU A 20 10.37 32.30 -20.04
C GLU A 20 8.98 31.63 -20.10
N ARG A 21 8.05 32.16 -19.30
CA ARG A 21 6.68 31.66 -19.22
C ARG A 21 5.97 32.08 -20.49
N GLN A 22 5.68 31.10 -21.34
CA GLN A 22 4.85 31.26 -22.54
C GLN A 22 3.60 32.11 -22.23
N HIS A 23 3.31 33.09 -23.09
CA HIS A 23 2.19 33.98 -22.90
C HIS A 23 0.86 33.20 -22.85
N PRO A 24 -0.02 33.50 -21.88
CA PRO A 24 -1.30 32.82 -21.77
C PRO A 24 -2.11 33.04 -23.05
N THR A 25 -2.70 31.97 -23.57
CA THR A 25 -3.52 32.03 -24.78
C THR A 25 -4.76 32.90 -24.55
N ARG A 26 -5.26 33.56 -25.61
CA ARG A 26 -6.42 34.48 -25.57
C ARG A 26 -7.63 33.90 -24.81
N LYS A 27 -7.83 32.59 -24.84
CA LYS A 27 -8.93 31.88 -24.16
C LYS A 27 -8.73 31.77 -22.64
N ILE A 28 -7.50 31.74 -22.16
CA ILE A 28 -7.16 31.53 -20.73
C ILE A 28 -7.26 32.85 -19.94
N ILE A 29 -7.01 33.99 -20.58
CA ILE A 29 -7.05 35.33 -19.97
C ILE A 29 -8.40 35.61 -19.27
N PRO A 30 -9.57 35.56 -19.95
CA PRO A 30 -10.84 35.84 -19.30
C PRO A 30 -11.20 34.81 -18.22
N PHE A 31 -10.78 33.55 -18.37
CA PHE A 31 -10.98 32.53 -17.35
C PHE A 31 -10.18 32.82 -16.07
N ARG A 32 -8.92 33.27 -16.21
CA ARG A 32 -8.08 33.64 -15.07
C ARG A 32 -8.57 34.92 -14.38
N ASP A 33 -9.14 35.86 -15.12
CA ASP A 33 -9.66 37.12 -14.55
C ASP A 33 -10.99 36.93 -13.82
N ASN A 34 -11.86 36.04 -14.32
CA ASN A 34 -13.18 35.79 -13.72
C ASN A 34 -13.14 34.81 -12.55
N LYS A 35 -12.29 33.79 -12.59
CA LYS A 35 -12.21 32.76 -11.55
C LYS A 35 -11.99 33.30 -10.12
N PRO A 36 -11.10 34.27 -9.85
CA PRO A 36 -10.95 34.84 -8.50
C PRO A 36 -12.14 35.73 -8.12
N ARG A 37 -12.81 36.38 -9.08
CA ARG A 37 -14.02 37.17 -8.82
C ARG A 37 -15.19 36.30 -8.37
N THR A 38 -15.30 35.09 -8.91
CA THR A 38 -16.38 34.15 -8.57
C THR A 38 -16.05 33.25 -7.38
N THR A 39 -14.82 32.72 -7.30
CA THR A 39 -14.43 31.70 -6.32
C THR A 39 -13.49 32.24 -5.21
N GLY A 40 -12.96 33.46 -5.36
CA GLY A 40 -11.99 34.04 -4.41
C GLY A 40 -10.59 33.42 -4.48
N SER A 41 -10.33 32.49 -5.42
CA SER A 41 -9.07 31.74 -5.49
C SER A 41 -8.70 31.36 -6.92
N LEU A 42 -7.40 31.44 -7.23
CA LEU A 42 -6.85 30.91 -8.48
C LEU A 42 -6.49 29.43 -8.40
N LEU A 43 -6.52 28.83 -7.20
CA LEU A 43 -6.17 27.43 -6.99
C LEU A 43 -7.04 26.50 -7.83
N ARG A 44 -6.44 25.39 -8.29
CA ARG A 44 -7.18 24.37 -9.02
C ARG A 44 -8.16 23.70 -8.07
N VAL A 45 -9.45 23.79 -8.36
CA VAL A 45 -10.47 22.99 -7.67
C VAL A 45 -10.20 21.52 -7.97
N LYS A 46 -10.14 20.70 -6.92
CA LYS A 46 -9.93 19.27 -7.08
C LYS A 46 -11.19 18.69 -7.72
N SER A 47 -11.05 18.12 -8.92
CA SER A 47 -12.15 17.41 -9.55
C SER A 47 -12.59 16.27 -8.63
N PRO A 48 -13.91 16.04 -8.45
CA PRO A 48 -14.37 14.81 -7.83
C PRO A 48 -13.75 13.66 -8.63
N GLY A 49 -13.03 12.78 -7.95
CA GLY A 49 -12.34 11.67 -8.60
C GLY A 49 -13.31 10.75 -9.33
N LYS A 50 -12.78 9.77 -10.05
CA LYS A 50 -13.60 8.74 -10.70
C LYS A 50 -14.49 8.03 -9.66
N THR A 51 -15.80 8.04 -9.87
CA THR A 51 -16.77 7.35 -9.00
C THR A 51 -16.46 5.86 -9.00
N TRP A 52 -16.33 5.28 -7.81
CA TRP A 52 -16.15 3.84 -7.65
C TRP A 52 -17.49 3.12 -7.82
N THR A 53 -17.42 1.81 -8.06
CA THR A 53 -18.56 0.88 -8.09
C THR A 53 -19.47 1.06 -6.87
N SER A 54 -20.80 0.97 -7.06
CA SER A 54 -21.78 1.05 -5.97
C SER A 54 -21.62 -0.07 -4.95
N GLU A 55 -21.95 0.20 -3.68
CA GLU A 55 -21.78 -0.76 -2.58
C GLU A 55 -22.64 -2.03 -2.80
N GLU A 56 -23.85 -1.89 -3.33
CA GLU A 56 -24.70 -3.02 -3.69
C GLU A 56 -24.02 -4.00 -4.66
N ASN A 57 -23.28 -3.47 -5.64
CA ASN A 57 -22.52 -4.31 -6.57
C ASN A 57 -21.30 -4.95 -5.89
N VAL A 58 -20.71 -4.28 -4.90
CA VAL A 58 -19.63 -4.86 -4.08
C VAL A 58 -20.16 -6.04 -3.27
N ASP A 59 -21.33 -5.91 -2.66
CA ASP A 59 -21.95 -6.96 -1.87
C ASP A 59 -22.41 -8.13 -2.73
N ARG A 60 -23.01 -7.87 -3.91
CA ARG A 60 -23.33 -8.91 -4.89
C ARG A 60 -22.10 -9.73 -5.32
N ILE A 61 -20.98 -9.06 -5.57
CA ILE A 61 -19.72 -9.72 -5.89
C ILE A 61 -19.24 -10.52 -4.66
N ARG A 62 -19.28 -9.93 -3.46
CA ARG A 62 -18.86 -10.61 -2.23
C ARG A 62 -19.66 -11.89 -2.01
N GLU A 63 -20.98 -11.83 -2.12
CA GLU A 63 -21.88 -12.98 -1.97
C GLU A 63 -21.66 -14.04 -3.04
N ALA A 64 -21.42 -13.65 -4.31
CA ALA A 64 -21.11 -14.58 -5.38
C ALA A 64 -19.87 -15.42 -5.06
N PHE A 65 -18.79 -14.78 -4.64
CA PHE A 65 -17.55 -15.46 -4.29
C PHE A 65 -17.60 -16.18 -2.93
N GLN A 66 -18.47 -15.77 -2.00
CA GLN A 66 -18.75 -16.55 -0.79
C GLN A 66 -19.51 -17.84 -1.11
N ARG A 67 -20.49 -17.77 -2.01
CA ARG A 67 -21.29 -18.93 -2.44
C ARG A 67 -20.47 -19.92 -3.24
N SER A 68 -19.63 -19.43 -4.16
CA SER A 68 -18.74 -20.26 -4.96
C SER A 68 -17.37 -19.60 -5.11
N PRO A 69 -16.43 -19.87 -4.19
CA PRO A 69 -15.11 -19.26 -4.24
C PRO A 69 -14.23 -19.73 -5.40
N ARG A 70 -14.72 -20.69 -6.22
CA ARG A 70 -14.02 -21.21 -7.42
C ARG A 70 -14.49 -20.55 -8.72
N GLU A 71 -15.50 -19.68 -8.67
CA GLU A 71 -15.95 -19.01 -9.89
C GLU A 71 -14.87 -18.09 -10.45
N SER A 72 -14.72 -18.10 -11.76
CA SER A 72 -13.82 -17.17 -12.44
C SER A 72 -14.44 -15.78 -12.51
N ILE A 73 -13.60 -14.75 -12.64
CA ILE A 73 -14.07 -13.37 -12.91
C ILE A 73 -14.97 -13.31 -14.14
N ARG A 74 -14.72 -14.16 -15.15
CA ARG A 74 -15.54 -14.21 -16.36
C ARG A 74 -16.93 -14.78 -16.08
N ALA A 75 -17.01 -15.85 -15.29
CA ALA A 75 -18.27 -16.46 -14.88
C ALA A 75 -19.08 -15.50 -13.99
N ALA A 76 -18.45 -14.91 -12.96
CA ALA A 76 -19.09 -13.94 -12.08
C ALA A 76 -19.54 -12.68 -12.86
N SER A 77 -18.74 -12.21 -13.82
CA SER A 77 -19.10 -11.10 -14.71
C SER A 77 -20.34 -11.41 -15.54
N LEU A 78 -20.47 -12.64 -16.05
CA LEU A 78 -21.64 -13.08 -16.81
C LEU A 78 -22.89 -13.21 -15.92
N GLN A 79 -22.75 -13.81 -14.74
CA GLN A 79 -23.86 -13.99 -13.79
C GLN A 79 -24.38 -12.66 -13.24
N LEU A 80 -23.48 -11.76 -12.87
CA LEU A 80 -23.81 -10.46 -12.26
C LEU A 80 -24.08 -9.36 -13.30
N GLN A 81 -23.88 -9.65 -14.59
CA GLN A 81 -23.96 -8.68 -15.69
C GLN A 81 -23.10 -7.43 -15.47
N LEU A 82 -21.94 -7.61 -14.83
CA LEU A 82 -20.96 -6.55 -14.58
C LEU A 82 -19.76 -6.70 -15.50
N PRO A 83 -19.12 -5.61 -15.95
CA PRO A 83 -17.91 -5.72 -16.76
C PRO A 83 -16.79 -6.36 -15.94
N ARG A 84 -15.99 -7.22 -16.59
CA ARG A 84 -14.88 -7.99 -15.97
C ARG A 84 -13.90 -7.10 -15.20
N SER A 85 -13.65 -5.88 -15.68
CA SER A 85 -12.79 -4.90 -15.01
C SER A 85 -13.33 -4.48 -13.65
N THR A 86 -14.65 -4.33 -13.51
CA THR A 86 -15.30 -3.96 -12.25
C THR A 86 -15.19 -5.09 -11.23
N VAL A 87 -15.50 -6.32 -11.64
CA VAL A 87 -15.36 -7.49 -10.76
C VAL A 87 -13.91 -7.63 -10.28
N ARG A 88 -12.93 -7.48 -11.19
CA ARG A 88 -11.50 -7.47 -10.87
C ARG A 88 -11.10 -6.35 -9.89
N ASP A 89 -11.53 -5.12 -10.15
CA ASP A 89 -11.22 -3.97 -9.31
C ASP A 89 -11.80 -4.13 -7.90
N VAL A 90 -13.04 -4.60 -7.79
CA VAL A 90 -13.69 -4.86 -6.49
C VAL A 90 -12.95 -5.95 -5.72
N LEU A 91 -12.60 -7.07 -6.36
CA LEU A 91 -11.84 -8.15 -5.74
C LEU A 91 -10.48 -7.65 -5.21
N HIS A 92 -9.72 -6.88 -6.00
CA HIS A 92 -8.36 -6.46 -5.64
C HIS A 92 -8.31 -5.25 -4.71
N LYS A 93 -9.17 -4.25 -4.92
CA LYS A 93 -9.10 -2.94 -4.23
C LYS A 93 -10.01 -2.87 -3.02
N ARG A 94 -11.22 -3.47 -3.08
CA ARG A 94 -12.22 -3.43 -2.00
C ARG A 94 -12.11 -4.65 -1.09
N LEU A 95 -12.23 -5.84 -1.67
CA LEU A 95 -12.26 -7.11 -0.92
C LEU A 95 -10.86 -7.64 -0.58
N ARG A 96 -9.80 -7.10 -1.23
CA ARG A 96 -8.39 -7.50 -1.04
C ARG A 96 -8.13 -9.01 -1.21
N LEU A 97 -9.00 -9.67 -1.97
CA LEU A 97 -8.86 -11.06 -2.40
C LEU A 97 -7.80 -11.11 -3.49
N ARG A 98 -6.55 -11.29 -3.09
CA ARG A 98 -5.43 -11.52 -4.01
C ARG A 98 -5.23 -13.03 -4.18
N ALA A 99 -4.75 -13.44 -5.34
CA ALA A 99 -4.36 -14.83 -5.54
C ALA A 99 -3.19 -15.17 -4.60
N TYR A 100 -3.48 -15.89 -3.51
CA TYR A 100 -2.47 -16.38 -2.59
C TYR A 100 -2.14 -17.82 -2.95
N LYS A 101 -0.95 -18.03 -3.53
CA LYS A 101 -0.36 -19.36 -3.65
C LYS A 101 0.37 -19.64 -2.35
N ILE A 102 -0.25 -20.37 -1.42
CA ILE A 102 0.47 -20.88 -0.24
C ILE A 102 1.48 -21.91 -0.75
N GLN A 103 2.76 -21.53 -0.72
CA GLN A 103 3.84 -22.44 -1.08
C GLN A 103 4.36 -23.08 0.20
N MET A 104 4.16 -24.39 0.36
CA MET A 104 4.86 -25.18 1.38
C MET A 104 6.27 -25.48 0.86
N ILE A 105 7.17 -24.50 0.94
CA ILE A 105 8.52 -24.60 0.35
C ILE A 105 9.47 -25.44 1.21
N HIS A 106 9.19 -25.61 2.51
CA HIS A 106 10.10 -26.27 3.43
C HIS A 106 9.46 -27.51 4.06
N ALA A 107 9.59 -28.66 3.40
CA ALA A 107 9.43 -29.95 4.06
C ALA A 107 10.60 -30.12 5.03
N VAL A 108 10.32 -30.12 6.33
CA VAL A 108 11.35 -30.27 7.37
C VAL A 108 11.87 -31.70 7.32
N LYS A 109 13.12 -31.87 6.91
CA LYS A 109 13.82 -33.15 6.93
C LYS A 109 14.42 -33.37 8.32
N PRO A 110 14.59 -34.63 8.78
CA PRO A 110 15.21 -34.90 10.07
C PRO A 110 16.65 -34.35 10.19
N THR A 111 17.36 -34.22 9.06
CA THR A 111 18.70 -33.59 8.99
C THR A 111 18.67 -32.07 9.23
N ASP A 112 17.56 -31.40 8.95
CA ASP A 112 17.46 -29.94 9.06
C ASP A 112 17.51 -29.48 10.52
N GLN A 113 17.16 -30.35 11.47
CA GLN A 113 17.26 -30.06 12.89
C GLN A 113 18.70 -29.73 13.29
N VAL A 114 19.66 -30.57 12.87
CA VAL A 114 21.09 -30.38 13.17
C VAL A 114 21.63 -29.14 12.45
N ALA A 115 21.24 -28.92 11.19
CA ALA A 115 21.64 -27.72 10.45
C ALA A 115 21.14 -26.43 11.11
N ARG A 116 19.89 -26.44 11.62
CA ARG A 116 19.29 -25.29 12.32
C ARG A 116 19.96 -25.03 13.66
N THR A 117 20.30 -26.07 14.43
CA THR A 117 21.02 -25.90 15.70
C THR A 117 22.41 -25.34 15.46
N ASN A 118 23.13 -25.86 14.47
CA ASN A 118 24.48 -25.40 14.15
C ASN A 118 24.48 -23.94 13.67
N PHE A 119 23.51 -23.57 12.82
CA PHE A 119 23.32 -22.18 12.41
C PHE A 119 23.01 -21.26 13.59
N ALA A 120 22.14 -21.69 14.52
CA ALA A 120 21.81 -20.90 15.70
C ALA A 120 23.04 -20.67 16.60
N VAL A 121 23.88 -21.69 16.79
CA VAL A 121 25.13 -21.61 17.56
C VAL A 121 26.14 -20.69 16.86
N ASP A 122 26.38 -20.87 15.55
CA ASP A 122 27.28 -20.02 14.75
C ASP A 122 26.82 -18.55 14.77
N MET A 123 25.52 -18.29 14.67
CA MET A 123 24.97 -16.94 14.78
C MET A 123 25.15 -16.36 16.19
N LEU A 124 25.02 -17.18 17.23
CA LEU A 124 25.25 -16.80 18.64
C LEU A 124 26.71 -16.43 18.90
N GLU A 125 27.66 -17.09 18.25
CA GLU A 125 29.10 -16.78 18.35
C GLU A 125 29.46 -15.51 17.59
N ARG A 126 28.83 -15.26 16.43
CA ARG A 126 29.08 -14.07 15.59
C ARG A 126 28.49 -12.79 16.17
N ILE A 127 27.29 -12.87 16.74
CA ILE A 127 26.71 -11.73 17.43
C ILE A 127 27.42 -11.66 18.79
N ARG A 128 28.14 -10.58 19.09
CA ARG A 128 28.80 -10.32 20.39
C ARG A 128 27.78 -10.18 21.54
N ILE A 129 26.97 -11.19 21.79
CA ILE A 129 26.10 -11.29 22.96
C ILE A 129 26.86 -12.15 23.96
N ASN A 130 27.70 -11.50 24.75
CA ASN A 130 28.44 -12.16 25.83
C ASN A 130 27.51 -12.61 26.99
N ASP A 131 26.20 -12.39 26.88
CA ASP A 131 25.25 -12.77 27.91
C ASP A 131 23.92 -13.23 27.30
N LEU A 132 23.73 -14.55 27.27
CA LEU A 132 22.46 -15.20 26.89
C LEU A 132 21.27 -14.60 27.65
N GLN A 133 21.49 -14.10 28.87
CA GLN A 133 20.44 -13.46 29.66
C GLN A 133 19.98 -12.14 29.05
N HIS A 134 20.89 -11.36 28.47
CA HIS A 134 20.54 -10.12 27.79
C HIS A 134 19.69 -10.38 26.54
N LEU A 135 20.00 -11.43 25.76
CA LEU A 135 19.17 -11.84 24.63
C LEU A 135 17.79 -12.30 25.09
N LYS A 136 17.72 -13.16 26.11
CA LYS A 136 16.45 -13.63 26.69
C LYS A 136 15.58 -12.46 27.17
N ALA A 137 16.17 -11.50 27.87
CA ALA A 137 15.48 -10.30 28.33
C ALA A 137 14.93 -9.49 27.15
N ARG A 138 15.75 -9.23 26.14
CA ARG A 138 15.31 -8.49 24.93
C ARG A 138 14.23 -9.22 24.14
N THR A 139 14.31 -10.55 24.01
CA THR A 139 13.24 -11.32 23.38
C THR A 139 11.95 -11.22 24.19
N ARG A 140 12.05 -11.30 25.52
CA ARG A 140 10.88 -11.16 26.41
C ARG A 140 10.25 -9.77 26.31
N ASP A 141 11.06 -8.72 26.33
CA ASP A 141 10.61 -7.33 26.18
C ASP A 141 9.98 -7.09 24.81
N ALA A 142 10.61 -7.60 23.74
CA ALA A 142 10.06 -7.52 22.40
C ALA A 142 8.72 -8.26 22.29
N VAL A 143 8.59 -9.46 22.86
CA VAL A 143 7.31 -10.18 22.92
C VAL A 143 6.27 -9.41 23.73
N ALA A 144 6.66 -8.74 24.82
CA ALA A 144 5.76 -7.93 25.62
C ALA A 144 5.21 -6.70 24.87
N THR A 145 5.95 -6.18 23.88
CA THR A 145 5.43 -5.10 23.00
C THR A 145 4.38 -5.58 22.00
N VAL A 146 4.29 -6.89 21.74
CA VAL A 146 3.28 -7.46 20.85
C VAL A 146 1.97 -7.58 21.62
N THR A 147 1.03 -6.70 21.31
CA THR A 147 -0.29 -6.73 21.94
C THR A 147 -1.10 -7.97 21.51
N PRO A 148 -1.98 -8.51 22.38
CA PRO A 148 -2.88 -9.61 22.02
C PRO A 148 -3.73 -9.30 20.78
N ASN A 149 -4.12 -8.05 20.56
CA ASN A 149 -4.88 -7.62 19.39
C ASN A 149 -4.08 -7.77 18.08
N MET A 150 -2.77 -7.49 18.11
CA MET A 150 -1.91 -7.69 16.95
C MET A 150 -1.82 -9.17 16.59
N LEU A 151 -1.66 -10.04 17.59
CA LEU A 151 -1.66 -11.49 17.40
C LEU A 151 -3.00 -11.99 16.88
N GLN A 152 -4.10 -11.53 17.47
CA GLN A 152 -5.43 -11.96 17.03
C GLN A 152 -5.70 -11.52 15.58
N ALA A 153 -5.32 -10.30 15.19
CA ALA A 153 -5.50 -9.82 13.83
C ALA A 153 -4.67 -10.61 12.82
N THR A 154 -3.42 -10.95 13.15
CA THR A 154 -2.58 -11.78 12.28
C THR A 154 -3.09 -13.21 12.19
N TRP A 155 -3.53 -13.80 13.30
CA TRP A 155 -4.14 -15.14 13.32
C TRP A 155 -5.43 -15.19 12.51
N ASN A 156 -6.34 -14.24 12.70
CA ASN A 156 -7.58 -14.15 11.93
C ASN A 156 -7.31 -14.05 10.41
N GLU A 157 -6.29 -13.28 10.00
CA GLU A 157 -5.90 -13.16 8.60
C GLU A 157 -5.33 -14.47 8.04
N VAL A 158 -4.54 -15.20 8.85
CA VAL A 158 -4.00 -16.52 8.46
C VAL A 158 -5.13 -17.55 8.31
N ASP A 159 -6.04 -17.62 9.29
CA ASP A 159 -7.19 -18.53 9.25
C ASP A 159 -8.10 -18.21 8.07
N TYR A 160 -8.43 -16.93 7.85
CA TYR A 160 -9.21 -16.49 6.69
C TYR A 160 -8.58 -16.95 5.36
N ARG A 161 -7.25 -16.80 5.22
CA ARG A 161 -6.53 -17.25 4.02
C ARG A 161 -6.53 -18.76 3.87
N LEU A 162 -6.32 -19.49 4.96
CA LEU A 162 -6.36 -20.96 4.96
C LEU A 162 -7.75 -21.48 4.61
N ASP A 163 -8.81 -20.85 5.14
CA ASP A 163 -10.20 -21.18 4.84
C ASP A 163 -10.55 -20.93 3.38
N ILE A 164 -10.09 -19.82 2.80
CA ILE A 164 -10.24 -19.60 1.35
C ILE A 164 -9.53 -20.72 0.58
N CYS A 165 -8.26 -21.01 0.89
CA CYS A 165 -7.51 -22.06 0.20
C CYS A 165 -8.16 -23.45 0.35
N ARG A 166 -8.72 -23.75 1.53
CA ARG A 166 -9.43 -25.00 1.80
C ARG A 166 -10.75 -25.06 1.03
N ALA A 167 -11.56 -24.00 1.08
CA ALA A 167 -12.83 -23.90 0.35
C ALA A 167 -12.63 -24.03 -1.17
N THR A 168 -11.51 -23.52 -1.69
CA THR A 168 -11.16 -23.63 -3.11
C THR A 168 -10.39 -24.91 -3.46
N ARG A 169 -10.11 -25.82 -2.50
CA ARG A 169 -9.20 -26.99 -2.65
C ARG A 169 -7.87 -26.62 -3.35
N GLY A 170 -7.30 -25.49 -2.99
CA GLY A 170 -6.08 -24.97 -3.60
C GLY A 170 -6.25 -24.44 -5.02
N ALA A 171 -7.49 -24.29 -5.52
CA ALA A 171 -7.72 -23.61 -6.79
C ALA A 171 -7.32 -22.14 -6.66
N HIS A 172 -6.37 -21.76 -7.50
CA HIS A 172 -5.99 -20.38 -7.75
C HIS A 172 -7.23 -19.66 -8.30
N ILE A 173 -7.64 -18.53 -7.72
CA ILE A 173 -8.59 -17.64 -8.41
C ILE A 173 -7.80 -17.09 -9.60
N GLU A 174 -7.93 -17.73 -10.77
CA GLU A 174 -7.31 -17.30 -12.01
C GLU A 174 -7.98 -16.02 -12.49
N ILE A 175 -7.26 -14.92 -12.34
CA ILE A 175 -7.65 -13.59 -12.78
C ILE A 175 -6.91 -13.33 -14.10
N TYR A 176 -7.39 -13.94 -15.19
CA TYR A 176 -7.01 -13.54 -16.56
C TYR A 176 -7.84 -12.33 -17.02
#